data_AF-A0A1G6XRP1-F1
#
_entry.id   AF-A0A1G6XRP1-F1
#
_cell.length_a   1.000
_cell.length_b   1.000
_cell.length_c   1.000
_cell.angle_alpha   90.00
_cell.angle_beta   90.00
_cell.angle_gamma   90.00
#
_symmetry.space_group_name_H-M   'P 1'
#
loop_
_entity.id
_entity.type
_entity.pdbx_description
1 polymer ?
#
loop_
_entity_poly.entity_id
_entity_poly.type
_entity_poly.pdbx_seq_one_letter_code
_entity_poly.pdbx_strand_id
1 'polypeptide(L)'
;MTAAILDRLTKRAEDESRAGAAWQESGLLMTTRYGRPIEPRNFNRSWDARCAKARVPKITVHDGPRSCVTMLADLEVPPSVMMRILRHTNMKVTVEIYTEVSDEQVREALRKLGDDLD
;
A
#
# COMPACT_ATOMS: atom_id res chain seq x y z
N MET A 1 3.91 -4.43 -12.33
CA MET A 1 2.73 -3.53 -12.40
C MET A 1 1.80 -3.89 -13.57
N THR A 2 2.33 -4.34 -14.71
CA THR A 2 1.57 -4.67 -15.93
C THR A 2 0.48 -5.72 -15.73
N ALA A 3 0.77 -6.82 -15.01
CA ALA A 3 -0.21 -7.89 -14.80
C ALA A 3 -1.49 -7.44 -14.07
N ALA A 4 -1.36 -6.60 -13.04
CA ALA A 4 -2.51 -6.09 -12.29
C ALA A 4 -3.37 -5.11 -13.12
N ILE A 5 -2.74 -4.35 -14.01
CA ILE A 5 -3.46 -3.47 -14.96
C ILE A 5 -4.24 -4.33 -15.95
N LEU A 6 -3.62 -5.38 -16.51
CA LEU A 6 -4.29 -6.29 -17.44
C LEU A 6 -5.48 -7.00 -16.79
N ASP A 7 -5.30 -7.57 -15.59
CA ASP A 7 -6.38 -8.19 -14.82
C ASP A 7 -7.55 -7.20 -14.60
N ARG A 8 -7.22 -5.95 -14.21
CA ARG A 8 -8.23 -4.92 -14.02
C ARG A 8 -8.96 -4.56 -15.31
N LEU A 9 -8.26 -4.47 -16.44
CA LEU A 9 -8.86 -4.22 -17.75
C LEU A 9 -9.82 -5.34 -18.16
N THR A 10 -9.42 -6.60 -17.96
CA THR A 10 -10.29 -7.76 -18.17
C THR A 10 -11.54 -7.68 -17.30
N LYS A 11 -11.38 -7.38 -16.01
CA LYS A 11 -12.50 -7.22 -15.08
C LYS A 11 -13.45 -6.09 -15.50
N ARG A 12 -12.91 -4.98 -15.98
CA ARG A 12 -13.70 -3.85 -16.47
C ARG A 12 -14.53 -4.24 -17.68
N ALA A 13 -13.93 -4.93 -18.65
CA ALA A 13 -14.64 -5.41 -19.84
C ALA A 13 -15.76 -6.40 -19.48
N GLU A 14 -15.54 -7.28 -18.49
CA GLU A 14 -16.59 -8.13 -17.95
C GLU A 14 -17.73 -7.32 -17.32
N ASP A 15 -17.40 -6.31 -16.51
CA ASP A 15 -18.39 -5.46 -15.85
C ASP A 15 -19.20 -4.64 -16.87
N GLU A 16 -18.56 -4.14 -17.93
CA GLU A 16 -19.19 -3.45 -19.05
C GLU A 16 -20.17 -4.36 -19.79
N SER A 17 -19.72 -5.56 -20.17
CA SER A 17 -20.56 -6.57 -20.82
C SER A 17 -21.77 -6.95 -19.96
N ARG A 18 -21.59 -7.12 -18.65
CA ARG A 18 -22.69 -7.43 -17.70
C ARG A 18 -23.64 -6.26 -17.49
N ALA A 19 -23.14 -5.02 -17.47
CA ALA A 19 -23.96 -3.84 -17.25
C ALA A 19 -24.80 -3.47 -18.48
N GLY A 20 -24.30 -3.78 -19.70
CA GLY A 20 -24.99 -3.50 -20.95
C GLY A 20 -25.40 -2.03 -21.04
N ALA A 21 -26.69 -1.77 -21.28
CA ALA A 21 -27.22 -0.41 -21.37
C ALA A 21 -27.08 0.44 -20.08
N ALA A 22 -26.85 -0.18 -18.92
CA ALA A 22 -26.62 0.53 -17.67
C ALA A 22 -25.15 0.99 -17.50
N TRP A 23 -24.25 0.60 -18.42
CA TRP A 23 -22.86 1.02 -18.40
C TRP A 23 -22.72 2.53 -18.65
N GLN A 24 -21.85 3.18 -17.88
CA GLN A 24 -21.53 4.58 -18.03
C GLN A 24 -20.05 4.74 -18.32
N GLU A 25 -19.72 5.09 -19.56
CA GLU A 25 -18.34 5.30 -19.95
C GLU A 25 -17.76 6.53 -19.25
N SER A 26 -16.63 6.33 -18.55
CA SER A 26 -15.98 7.37 -17.75
C SER A 26 -14.50 7.57 -18.09
N GLY A 27 -13.91 6.73 -18.95
CA GLY A 27 -12.47 6.75 -19.22
C GLY A 27 -11.59 6.31 -18.05
N LEU A 28 -12.17 5.91 -16.92
CA LEU A 28 -11.44 5.50 -15.72
C LEU A 28 -11.11 4.00 -15.77
N LEU A 29 -9.88 3.64 -15.36
CA LEU A 29 -9.50 2.24 -15.19
C LEU A 29 -10.20 1.61 -13.98
N MET A 30 -10.31 2.36 -12.88
CA MET A 30 -10.96 1.91 -11.65
C MET A 30 -12.36 2.50 -11.57
N THR A 31 -13.37 1.64 -11.64
CA THR A 31 -14.78 2.02 -11.71
C THR A 31 -15.59 1.08 -10.84
N THR A 32 -16.82 1.47 -10.53
CA THR A 32 -17.86 0.55 -10.09
C THR A 32 -18.23 -0.42 -11.23
N ARG A 33 -19.05 -1.43 -10.92
CA ARG A 33 -19.60 -2.38 -11.90
C ARG A 33 -20.46 -1.75 -13.02
N TYR A 34 -20.77 -0.46 -12.92
CA TYR A 34 -21.55 0.29 -13.91
C TYR A 34 -20.72 1.38 -14.61
N GLY A 35 -19.38 1.35 -14.48
CA GLY A 35 -18.49 2.31 -15.14
C GLY A 35 -18.36 3.66 -14.43
N ARG A 36 -19.13 3.90 -13.36
CA ARG A 36 -19.06 5.14 -12.56
C ARG A 36 -17.79 5.23 -11.71
N PRO A 37 -17.32 6.44 -11.37
CA PRO A 37 -16.26 6.65 -10.38
C PRO A 37 -16.57 5.94 -9.04
N ILE A 38 -15.51 5.48 -8.37
CA ILE A 38 -15.62 4.89 -7.04
C ILE A 38 -15.66 6.03 -6.01
N GLU A 39 -16.79 6.15 -5.31
CA GLU A 39 -16.92 7.11 -4.22
C GLU A 39 -15.93 6.80 -3.08
N PRO A 40 -15.15 7.77 -2.59
CA PRO A 40 -14.14 7.55 -1.54
C PRO A 40 -14.67 6.83 -0.29
N ARG A 41 -15.90 7.16 0.13
CA ARG A 41 -16.53 6.49 1.28
C ARG A 41 -16.77 4.99 1.04
N ASN A 42 -17.11 4.61 -0.19
CA ASN A 42 -17.31 3.20 -0.56
C ASN A 42 -15.96 2.48 -0.63
N PHE A 43 -14.92 3.15 -1.12
CA PHE A 43 -13.56 2.61 -1.11
C PHE A 43 -13.07 2.34 0.33
N ASN A 44 -13.21 3.31 1.23
CA ASN A 44 -12.83 3.17 2.64
C ASN A 44 -13.58 2.03 3.33
N ARG A 45 -14.89 1.86 3.05
CA ARG A 45 -15.66 0.72 3.57
C ARG A 45 -15.12 -0.61 3.06
N SER A 46 -14.80 -0.70 1.77
CA SER A 46 -14.18 -1.89 1.19
C SER A 46 -12.79 -2.16 1.77
N TRP A 47 -12.03 -1.12 2.07
CA TRP A 47 -10.72 -1.23 2.69
C TRP A 47 -10.81 -1.78 4.11
N ASP A 48 -11.71 -1.23 4.93
CA ASP A 48 -11.97 -1.72 6.29
C ASP A 48 -12.37 -3.20 6.31
N ALA A 49 -13.24 -3.60 5.37
CA ALA A 49 -13.64 -5.00 5.21
C ALA A 49 -12.45 -5.91 4.83
N ARG A 50 -11.50 -5.42 4.03
CA ARG A 50 -10.28 -6.15 3.69
C ARG A 50 -9.34 -6.28 4.89
N CYS A 51 -9.17 -5.23 5.68
CA CYS A 51 -8.38 -5.29 6.92
C CYS A 51 -8.96 -6.34 7.88
N ALA A 52 -10.29 -6.32 8.08
CA ALA A 52 -10.99 -7.30 8.91
C ALA A 52 -10.82 -8.73 8.38
N LYS A 53 -10.95 -8.94 7.06
CA LYS A 53 -10.75 -10.24 6.42
C LYS A 53 -9.31 -10.75 6.58
N ALA A 54 -8.33 -9.87 6.48
CA ALA A 54 -6.92 -10.19 6.68
C ALA A 54 -6.53 -10.34 8.16
N ARG A 55 -7.46 -10.04 9.10
CA ARG A 55 -7.25 -10.05 10.55
C ARG A 55 -6.09 -9.16 11.00
N VAL A 56 -5.88 -8.05 10.29
CA VAL A 56 -4.91 -7.02 10.67
C VAL A 56 -5.63 -5.89 11.43
N PRO A 57 -4.91 -5.13 12.27
CA PRO A 57 -5.45 -3.92 12.86
C PRO A 57 -6.06 -3.01 11.80
N LYS A 58 -7.12 -2.30 12.17
CA LYS A 58 -7.73 -1.32 11.27
C LYS A 58 -6.73 -0.19 11.02
N ILE A 59 -6.26 -0.08 9.77
CA ILE A 59 -5.43 1.02 9.29
C ILE A 59 -6.19 1.80 8.23
N THR A 60 -5.85 3.07 8.02
CA THR A 60 -6.45 3.86 6.94
C THR A 60 -5.79 3.53 5.60
N VAL A 61 -6.44 3.88 4.49
CA VAL A 61 -5.85 3.78 3.14
C VAL A 61 -4.56 4.58 3.05
N HIS A 62 -4.50 5.73 3.74
CA HIS A 62 -3.34 6.60 3.78
C HIS A 62 -2.18 6.04 4.60
N ASP A 63 -2.42 5.03 5.44
CA ASP A 63 -1.37 4.33 6.20
C ASP A 63 -0.69 3.23 5.39
N GLY A 64 -1.29 2.78 4.28
CA GLY A 64 -0.72 1.73 3.43
C GLY A 64 0.73 2.01 3.00
N PRO A 65 1.07 3.22 2.53
CA PRO A 65 2.45 3.59 2.24
C PRO A 65 3.38 3.52 3.45
N ARG A 66 2.92 3.91 4.65
CA ARG A 66 3.71 3.79 5.90
C ARG A 66 4.04 2.32 6.18
N SER A 67 3.05 1.43 6.10
CA SER A 67 3.29 -0.01 6.26
C SER A 67 4.28 -0.55 5.22
N CYS A 68 4.20 -0.07 3.98
CA CYS A 68 5.15 -0.45 2.93
C CYS A 68 6.58 0.02 3.23
N VAL A 69 6.75 1.24 3.76
CA VAL A 69 8.08 1.73 4.20
C VAL A 69 8.66 0.82 5.28
N THR A 70 7.88 0.51 6.33
CA THR A 70 8.34 -0.35 7.42
C THR A 70 8.79 -1.71 6.90
N MET A 71 7.99 -2.36 6.04
CA MET A 71 8.37 -3.64 5.42
C MET A 71 9.65 -3.55 4.58
N LEU A 72 9.84 -2.45 3.84
CA LEU A 72 11.06 -2.25 3.06
C LEU A 72 12.27 -2.00 3.97
N ALA A 73 12.08 -1.38 5.14
CA ALA A 73 13.13 -1.10 6.10
C ALA A 73 13.57 -2.37 6.81
N ASP A 74 12.63 -3.24 7.18
CA ASP A 74 12.90 -4.58 7.70
C ASP A 74 13.67 -5.45 6.70
N LEU A 75 13.49 -5.19 5.39
CA LEU A 75 14.24 -5.82 4.31
C LEU A 75 15.56 -5.09 3.97
N GLU A 76 15.98 -4.12 4.79
CA GLU A 76 17.21 -3.34 4.65
C GLU A 76 17.34 -2.63 3.28
N VAL A 77 16.20 -2.30 2.65
CA VAL A 77 16.21 -1.60 1.36
C VAL A 77 16.71 -0.17 1.59
N PRO A 78 17.71 0.32 0.82
CA PRO A 78 18.20 1.68 1.02
C PRO A 78 17.12 2.74 0.80
N PRO A 79 17.12 3.85 1.57
CA PRO A 79 16.12 4.93 1.43
C PRO A 79 15.95 5.45 0.01
N SER A 80 17.06 5.59 -0.73
CA SER A 80 17.03 6.04 -2.13
C SER A 80 16.24 5.10 -3.05
N VAL A 81 16.22 3.80 -2.75
CA VAL A 81 15.46 2.78 -3.50
C VAL A 81 14.00 2.78 -3.05
N MET A 82 13.74 2.83 -1.73
CA MET A 82 12.38 2.97 -1.19
C MET A 82 11.65 4.17 -1.80
N MET A 83 12.31 5.31 -1.90
CA MET A 83 11.74 6.53 -2.47
C MET A 83 11.37 6.37 -3.95
N ARG A 84 12.15 5.62 -4.72
CA ARG A 84 11.82 5.31 -6.13
C ARG A 84 10.62 4.35 -6.26
N ILE A 85 10.43 3.46 -5.28
CA ILE A 85 9.26 2.57 -5.21
C ILE A 85 8.02 3.38 -4.85
N LEU A 86 8.12 4.23 -3.83
CA LEU A 86 7.00 4.94 -3.22
C LEU A 86 6.55 6.19 -3.98
N ARG A 87 7.41 6.74 -4.87
CA ARG A 87 7.25 7.86 -5.83
C ARG A 87 6.60 9.15 -5.31
N HIS A 88 5.39 9.08 -4.79
CA HIS A 88 4.55 10.20 -4.35
C HIS A 88 4.13 10.10 -2.87
N THR A 89 4.67 9.14 -2.13
CA THR A 89 4.46 9.06 -0.68
C THR A 89 5.16 10.23 -0.01
N ASN A 90 4.54 10.79 1.04
CA ASN A 90 5.10 11.90 1.80
C ASN A 90 6.50 11.54 2.30
N MET A 91 7.53 12.23 1.78
CA MET A 91 8.94 12.01 2.11
C MET A 91 9.20 12.00 3.62
N LYS A 92 8.43 12.82 4.37
CA LYS A 92 8.53 12.90 5.82
C LYS A 92 8.29 11.54 6.49
N VAL A 93 7.33 10.76 5.98
CA VAL A 93 6.99 9.43 6.52
C VAL A 93 8.13 8.44 6.28
N THR A 94 8.76 8.47 5.11
CA THR A 94 9.88 7.57 4.80
C THR A 94 11.09 7.84 5.69
N VAL A 95 11.44 9.11 5.88
CA VAL A 95 12.60 9.52 6.70
C VAL A 95 12.38 9.17 8.17
N GLU A 96 11.19 9.47 8.70
CA GLU A 96 10.82 9.18 10.10
C GLU A 96 10.97 7.69 10.42
N ILE A 97 10.33 6.82 9.63
CA ILE A 97 10.35 5.36 9.86
C ILE A 97 11.76 4.79 9.69
N TYR A 98 12.50 5.24 8.67
CA TYR A 98 13.86 4.75 8.48
C TYR A 98 14.78 5.10 9.67
N THR A 99 14.60 6.30 10.22
CA THR A 99 15.37 6.74 11.40
C THR A 99 15.05 5.86 12.60
N GLU A 100 13.76 5.59 12.85
CA GLU A 100 13.32 4.72 13.95
C GLU A 100 13.88 3.28 13.83
N VAL A 101 13.87 2.69 12.63
CA VAL A 101 14.42 1.35 12.39
C VAL A 101 15.94 1.33 12.58
N SER A 102 16.65 2.34 12.07
CA SER A 102 18.09 2.46 12.25
C SER A 102 18.47 2.57 13.72
N ASP A 103 17.72 3.33 14.52
CA ASP A 103 17.98 3.47 15.96
C ASP A 103 17.83 2.14 16.71
N GLU A 104 16.84 1.33 16.35
CA GLU A 104 16.65 -0.01 16.93
C GLU A 104 17.80 -0.95 16.55
N GLN A 105 18.24 -0.92 15.28
CA GLN A 105 19.40 -1.71 14.83
C GLN A 105 20.68 -1.33 15.59
N VAL A 106 20.90 -0.02 15.83
CA VAL A 106 22.04 0.47 16.61
C VAL A 106 21.98 -0.04 18.06
N ARG A 107 20.81 0.02 18.71
CA ARG A 107 20.64 -0.50 20.08
C ARG A 107 20.93 -2.00 20.16
N GLU A 108 20.41 -2.77 19.21
CA GLU A 108 20.62 -4.21 19.18
C GLU A 108 22.09 -4.58 18.93
N ALA A 109 22.78 -3.84 18.05
CA ALA A 109 24.21 -4.03 17.82
C ALA A 109 25.04 -3.73 19.07
N LEU A 110 24.72 -2.63 19.79
CA LEU A 110 25.38 -2.29 21.05
C LEU A 110 25.10 -3.31 22.16
N ARG A 111 23.88 -3.86 22.22
CA ARG A 111 23.51 -4.91 23.17
C ARG A 111 24.34 -6.18 22.93
N LYS A 112 24.41 -6.66 21.68
CA LYS A 112 25.24 -7.83 21.32
C LYS A 112 26.72 -7.61 21.63
N LEU A 113 27.24 -6.41 21.36
CA LEU A 113 28.61 -6.07 21.72
C LEU A 113 28.83 -6.11 23.23
N GLY A 114 27.87 -5.65 24.03
CA GLY A 114 27.92 -5.77 25.50
C GLY A 114 27.93 -7.23 25.96
N ASP A 115 27.03 -8.06 25.40
CA ASP A 115 26.94 -9.49 25.74
C ASP A 115 28.22 -10.28 25.39
N ASP A 116 28.93 -9.89 24.32
CA ASP A 116 30.20 -10.53 23.90
C ASP A 116 31.43 -10.07 24.72
N LEU A 117 31.30 -8.98 25.47
CA LEU A 117 32.38 -8.38 26.26
C LEU A 117 32.35 -8.78 27.75
N ASP A 118 31.34 -9.55 28.18
CA ASP A 118 31.19 -10.15 29.53
C ASP A 118 31.59 -11.65 29.54
#